data_AF-A0A2T7PII7-F1
#
_entry.id   AF-A0A2T7PII7-F1
#
_cell.length_a   1.000
_cell.length_b   1.000
_cell.length_c   1.000
_cell.angle_alpha   90.00
_cell.angle_beta   90.00
_cell.angle_gamma   90.00
#
_symmetry.space_group_name_H-M   'P 1'
#
loop_
_entity.id
_entity.type
_entity.pdbx_description
1 polymer ?
#
loop_
_entity_poly.entity_id
_entity_poly.type
_entity_poly.pdbx_seq_one_letter_code
_entity_poly.pdbx_strand_id
1 'polypeptide(L)'
;MSAWQDWLDREFTGVHAALTSVDVARTWLMQMGEAARAVDLTIQYCMSYPRHALQTLEIPVVTQARVSEDYRAGGDQWIIGVSSIFAHALGIAPFKDTFWTGEIQPGNTYNLSETHGELQAAVATLSTGPVGPGDKINHTLVSVLMQCCRADGKILQPDKPATAIDKQIWEAAWSGSGPMGQVWTTYSTIGASDTFGIILAAAMRNNYKLTPSDAGFDFFDPKVVMTRNASHGAPVLSAFSSASPVSISTQCGRQHFCLYYTSPRYSLGGSVEVVIYGEEGKFVPMSRDRVLDINVLSDSIELVLEGAVGEVVTFGYFWNNVYCKVVVVIGPEGKAVARLTRDGCAAH
;
A
#
# COMPACT_ATOMS: atom_id res chain seq x y z
N MET A 1 3.68 -19.65 7.50
CA MET A 1 2.85 -19.34 8.68
C MET A 1 3.69 -18.47 9.61
N SER A 2 3.11 -17.49 10.31
CA SER A 2 3.87 -16.56 11.16
C SER A 2 3.42 -16.66 12.62
N ALA A 3 4.36 -16.70 13.55
CA ALA A 3 4.11 -16.51 14.98
C ALA A 3 3.98 -15.01 15.30
N TRP A 4 3.19 -14.69 16.33
CA TRP A 4 2.98 -13.33 16.80
C TRP A 4 3.52 -13.22 18.22
N GLN A 5 4.50 -12.33 18.42
CA GLN A 5 4.95 -11.95 19.75
C GLN A 5 4.23 -10.68 20.18
N ASP A 6 3.22 -10.84 21.03
CA ASP A 6 2.34 -9.75 21.48
C ASP A 6 2.91 -9.03 22.71
N TRP A 7 2.49 -7.79 22.93
CA TRP A 7 2.77 -7.01 24.15
C TRP A 7 4.26 -6.99 24.54
N LEU A 8 5.15 -6.92 23.55
CA LEU A 8 6.58 -7.12 23.74
C LEU A 8 7.21 -6.07 24.68
N ASP A 9 6.72 -4.83 24.65
CA ASP A 9 7.08 -3.77 25.59
C ASP A 9 6.69 -4.11 27.04
N ARG A 10 5.48 -4.64 27.25
CA ARG A 10 4.96 -5.02 28.58
C ARG A 10 5.70 -6.22 29.14
N GLU A 11 5.95 -7.24 28.32
CA GLU A 11 6.73 -8.40 28.74
C GLU A 11 8.15 -8.00 29.11
N PHE A 12 8.80 -7.17 28.28
CA PHE A 12 10.13 -6.64 28.56
C PHE A 12 10.18 -5.84 29.87
N THR A 13 9.22 -4.94 30.09
CA THR A 13 9.18 -4.09 31.29
C THR A 13 8.71 -4.83 32.54
N GLY A 14 7.91 -5.88 32.39
CA GLY A 14 7.42 -6.72 33.48
C GLY A 14 8.47 -7.68 34.03
N VAL A 15 9.47 -8.05 33.24
CA VAL A 15 10.55 -8.95 33.66
C VAL A 15 11.75 -8.14 34.15
N HIS A 16 11.90 -8.02 35.48
CA HIS A 16 12.96 -7.21 36.10
C HIS A 16 14.38 -7.53 35.58
N ALA A 17 14.67 -8.80 35.30
CA ALA A 17 15.97 -9.24 34.76
C ALA A 17 16.27 -8.65 33.36
N ALA A 18 15.25 -8.37 32.54
CA ALA A 18 15.41 -7.71 31.25
C ALA A 18 15.75 -6.21 31.37
N LEU A 19 15.48 -5.61 32.54
CA LEU A 19 15.78 -4.21 32.85
C LEU A 19 17.13 -4.02 33.54
N THR A 20 17.68 -5.06 34.17
CA THR A 20 18.91 -4.99 34.96
C THR A 20 20.09 -5.75 34.36
N SER A 21 19.85 -6.63 33.38
CA SER A 21 20.89 -7.31 32.62
C SER A 21 20.91 -6.83 31.17
N VAL A 22 22.10 -6.57 30.66
CA VAL A 22 22.31 -6.20 29.25
C VAL A 22 22.11 -7.38 28.28
N ASP A 23 22.17 -8.62 28.78
CA ASP A 23 22.17 -9.82 27.95
C ASP A 23 20.84 -10.58 27.95
N VAL A 24 20.08 -10.51 29.05
CA VAL A 24 18.87 -11.36 29.24
C VAL A 24 17.84 -11.12 28.15
N ALA A 25 17.51 -9.86 27.86
CA ALA A 25 16.51 -9.53 26.86
C ALA A 25 16.91 -9.93 25.45
N ARG A 26 18.18 -9.69 25.08
CA ARG A 26 18.71 -10.14 23.79
C ARG A 26 18.68 -11.66 23.70
N THR A 27 19.13 -12.36 24.73
CA THR A 27 19.13 -13.84 24.78
C THR A 27 17.72 -14.40 24.58
N TRP A 28 16.74 -13.81 25.25
CA TRP A 28 15.33 -14.20 25.11
C TRP A 28 14.82 -14.03 23.67
N LEU A 29 15.03 -12.86 23.05
CA LEU A 29 14.62 -12.61 21.66
C LEU A 29 15.33 -13.55 20.68
N MET A 30 16.64 -13.76 20.85
CA MET A 30 17.42 -14.67 20.01
C MET A 30 16.93 -16.11 20.12
N GLN A 31 16.61 -16.59 21.33
CA GLN A 31 16.09 -17.95 21.54
C GLN A 31 14.72 -18.16 20.87
N MET A 32 13.84 -17.16 20.95
CA MET A 32 12.56 -17.18 20.23
C MET A 32 12.78 -17.23 18.71
N GLY A 33 13.72 -16.44 18.20
CA GLY A 33 14.13 -16.45 16.80
C GLY A 33 14.65 -17.82 16.34
N GLU A 34 15.57 -18.42 17.09
CA GLU A 34 16.12 -19.73 16.78
C GLU A 34 15.06 -20.84 16.83
N ALA A 35 14.14 -20.77 17.79
CA ALA A 35 13.03 -21.72 17.88
C ALA A 35 12.11 -21.63 16.67
N ALA A 36 11.72 -20.42 16.24
CA ALA A 36 10.90 -20.22 15.05
C ALA A 36 11.62 -20.68 13.77
N ARG A 37 12.91 -20.37 13.65
CA ARG A 37 13.76 -20.82 12.53
C ARG A 37 13.83 -22.34 12.43
N ALA A 38 13.92 -23.04 13.56
CA ALA A 38 13.99 -24.50 13.59
C ALA A 38 12.73 -25.20 13.04
N VAL A 39 11.61 -24.48 12.93
CA VAL A 39 10.32 -25.00 12.44
C VAL A 39 9.78 -24.22 11.22
N ASP A 40 10.65 -23.47 10.53
CA ASP A 40 10.30 -22.71 9.32
C ASP A 40 9.11 -21.73 9.51
N LEU A 41 9.10 -21.04 10.66
CA LEU A 41 8.13 -19.99 10.98
C LEU A 41 8.79 -18.62 10.95
N THR A 42 8.06 -17.66 10.38
CA THR A 42 8.37 -16.24 10.54
C THR A 42 7.80 -15.70 11.85
N ILE A 43 8.31 -14.56 12.31
CA ILE A 43 7.83 -13.87 13.51
C ILE A 43 7.35 -12.46 13.12
N GLN A 44 6.24 -12.06 13.73
CA GLN A 44 5.82 -10.67 13.83
C GLN A 44 6.06 -10.15 15.24
N TYR A 45 6.74 -9.02 15.37
CA TYR A 45 6.79 -8.29 16.63
C TYR A 45 5.60 -7.35 16.77
N CYS A 46 4.99 -7.32 17.95
CA CYS A 46 3.86 -6.45 18.26
C CYS A 46 4.14 -5.69 19.56
N MET A 47 3.71 -4.43 19.60
CA MET A 47 4.06 -3.47 20.66
C MET A 47 5.56 -3.42 20.96
N SER A 48 6.38 -3.43 19.91
CA SER A 48 7.84 -3.39 20.05
C SER A 48 8.35 -1.98 20.30
N TYR A 49 9.19 -1.79 21.32
CA TYR A 49 10.05 -0.61 21.38
C TYR A 49 11.05 -0.57 20.22
N PRO A 50 11.58 0.61 19.85
CA PRO A 50 12.59 0.72 18.80
C PRO A 50 13.79 -0.20 18.98
N ARG A 51 14.19 -0.47 20.23
CA ARG A 51 15.28 -1.41 20.54
C ARG A 51 14.98 -2.87 20.19
N HIS A 52 13.72 -3.28 20.29
CA HIS A 52 13.29 -4.62 19.88
C HIS A 52 13.25 -4.73 18.36
N ALA A 53 12.80 -3.67 17.68
CA ALA A 53 12.86 -3.60 16.22
C ALA A 53 14.31 -3.64 15.73
N LEU A 54 15.26 -2.92 16.35
CA LEU A 54 16.68 -3.02 15.99
C LEU A 54 17.25 -4.44 16.14
N GLN A 55 16.72 -5.22 17.08
CA GLN A 55 17.14 -6.62 17.29
C GLN A 55 16.79 -7.53 16.09
N THR A 56 15.85 -7.14 15.21
CA THR A 56 15.51 -7.95 14.02
C THR A 56 16.67 -8.09 13.05
N LEU A 57 17.66 -7.20 13.10
CA LEU A 57 18.90 -7.30 12.34
C LEU A 57 19.72 -8.56 12.70
N GLU A 58 19.51 -9.11 13.90
CA GLU A 58 20.13 -10.37 14.33
C GLU A 58 19.19 -11.57 14.24
N ILE A 59 17.90 -11.36 13.89
CA ILE A 59 16.86 -12.38 13.88
C ILE A 59 16.11 -12.35 12.54
N PRO A 60 16.70 -12.92 11.46
CA PRO A 60 16.15 -12.81 10.10
C PRO A 60 14.75 -13.40 9.91
N VAL A 61 14.31 -14.28 10.80
CA VAL A 61 12.94 -14.83 10.77
C VAL A 61 11.89 -13.83 11.23
N VAL A 62 12.27 -12.71 11.86
CA VAL A 62 11.34 -11.61 12.11
C VAL A 62 11.19 -10.81 10.83
N THR A 63 10.08 -11.00 10.14
CA THR A 63 9.84 -10.40 8.82
C THR A 63 8.97 -9.16 8.86
N GLN A 64 8.32 -8.89 10.00
CA GLN A 64 7.38 -7.78 10.14
C GLN A 64 7.24 -7.31 11.58
N ALA A 65 6.79 -6.07 11.77
CA ALA A 65 6.50 -5.51 13.08
C ALA A 65 5.28 -4.59 13.05
N ARG A 66 4.47 -4.59 14.11
CA ARG A 66 3.43 -3.58 14.32
C ARG A 66 4.09 -2.20 14.43
N VAL A 67 3.65 -1.27 13.59
CA VAL A 67 4.16 0.11 13.53
C VAL A 67 3.13 1.15 14.00
N SER A 68 2.06 0.70 14.63
CA SER A 68 1.01 1.53 15.23
C SER A 68 0.73 1.14 16.68
N GLU A 69 -0.19 1.84 17.31
CA GLU A 69 -0.89 1.36 18.52
C GLU A 69 -1.92 0.27 18.18
N ASP A 70 -2.57 -0.29 19.20
CA ASP A 70 -3.68 -1.23 19.01
C ASP A 70 -4.86 -0.60 18.29
N TYR A 71 -5.49 -1.39 17.43
CA TYR A 71 -6.68 -0.99 16.72
C TYR A 71 -7.84 -0.70 17.67
N ARG A 72 -8.46 0.45 17.44
CA ARG A 72 -9.74 0.83 18.02
C ARG A 72 -10.57 1.50 16.93
N ALA A 73 -11.80 1.03 16.75
CA ALA A 73 -12.73 1.55 15.75
C ALA A 73 -12.86 3.07 15.82
N GLY A 74 -12.66 3.73 14.67
CA GLY A 74 -12.72 5.19 14.52
C GLY A 74 -11.44 5.93 14.93
N GLY A 75 -10.43 5.24 15.47
CA GLY A 75 -9.15 5.80 15.90
C GLY A 75 -8.15 6.06 14.77
N ASP A 76 -7.11 6.85 15.05
CA ASP A 76 -6.08 7.24 14.08
C ASP A 76 -4.90 6.25 13.98
N GLN A 77 -5.14 5.00 14.35
CA GLN A 77 -4.16 3.92 14.31
C GLN A 77 -3.60 3.67 12.89
N TRP A 78 -4.34 4.08 11.85
CA TRP A 78 -3.86 4.04 10.47
C TRP A 78 -2.63 4.93 10.24
N ILE A 79 -2.35 5.95 11.07
CA ILE A 79 -1.21 6.87 10.88
C ILE A 79 0.12 6.15 11.18
N ILE A 80 0.65 5.46 10.18
CA ILE A 80 1.90 4.69 10.27
C ILE A 80 3.03 5.25 9.40
N GLY A 81 2.81 6.34 8.65
CA GLY A 81 3.74 6.79 7.62
C GLY A 81 5.18 7.02 8.09
N VAL A 82 5.39 7.53 9.32
CA VAL A 82 6.73 7.75 9.89
C VAL A 82 7.33 6.46 10.46
N SER A 83 6.55 5.68 11.20
CA SER A 83 7.01 4.41 11.79
C SER A 83 7.31 3.35 10.72
N SER A 84 6.59 3.39 9.59
CA SER A 84 6.89 2.58 8.41
C SER A 84 8.26 2.87 7.80
N ILE A 85 8.78 4.11 7.90
CA ILE A 85 10.16 4.43 7.46
C ILE A 85 11.16 3.60 8.26
N PHE A 86 10.98 3.57 9.58
CA PHE A 86 11.87 2.87 10.49
C PHE A 86 11.82 1.35 10.27
N ALA A 87 10.63 0.74 10.20
CA ALA A 87 10.51 -0.68 9.92
C ALA A 87 11.11 -1.07 8.55
N HIS A 88 10.83 -0.27 7.51
CA HIS A 88 11.40 -0.52 6.19
C HIS A 88 12.93 -0.45 6.17
N ALA A 89 13.52 0.51 6.88
CA ALA A 89 14.98 0.65 7.00
C ALA A 89 15.65 -0.58 7.66
N LEU A 90 14.90 -1.32 8.47
CA LEU A 90 15.35 -2.57 9.11
C LEU A 90 15.08 -3.81 8.25
N GLY A 91 14.52 -3.65 7.04
CA GLY A 91 14.21 -4.74 6.13
C GLY A 91 12.99 -5.57 6.53
N ILE A 92 12.12 -5.05 7.42
CA ILE A 92 10.90 -5.74 7.86
C ILE A 92 9.65 -4.99 7.41
N ALA A 93 8.57 -5.73 7.18
CA ALA A 93 7.31 -5.17 6.71
C ALA A 93 6.56 -4.46 7.85
N PRO A 94 6.15 -3.19 7.66
CA PRO A 94 5.26 -2.51 8.59
C PRO A 94 3.88 -3.19 8.65
N PHE A 95 3.45 -3.61 9.83
CA PHE A 95 2.07 -4.03 10.07
C PHE A 95 1.31 -2.87 10.72
N LYS A 96 0.20 -2.46 10.10
CA LYS A 96 -0.74 -1.48 10.67
C LYS A 96 -1.36 -2.10 11.93
N ASP A 97 -2.49 -2.76 11.81
CA ASP A 97 -3.09 -3.68 12.77
C ASP A 97 -4.32 -4.23 12.05
N THR A 98 -5.14 -4.97 12.77
CA THR A 98 -6.50 -5.24 12.38
C THR A 98 -7.32 -3.96 12.12
N PHE A 99 -8.47 -4.11 11.46
CA PHE A 99 -9.45 -3.05 11.27
C PHE A 99 -10.82 -3.63 10.92
N TRP A 100 -11.88 -2.84 11.11
CA TRP A 100 -13.19 -3.18 10.55
C TRP A 100 -13.32 -2.59 9.15
N THR A 101 -13.75 -3.42 8.21
CA THR A 101 -14.11 -2.96 6.86
C THR A 101 -15.43 -2.19 6.87
N GLY A 102 -16.39 -2.62 7.71
CA GLY A 102 -17.70 -1.99 7.87
C GLY A 102 -17.81 -1.10 9.12
N GLU A 103 -18.63 -0.06 9.02
CA GLU A 103 -18.78 0.95 10.07
C GLU A 103 -19.32 0.38 11.38
N ILE A 104 -20.31 -0.52 11.30
CA ILE A 104 -20.97 -1.09 12.48
C ILE A 104 -20.74 -2.60 12.50
N GLN A 105 -20.13 -3.10 13.57
CA GLN A 105 -19.99 -4.53 13.82
C GLN A 105 -21.05 -5.02 14.82
N PRO A 106 -21.88 -6.03 14.47
CA PRO A 106 -22.97 -6.48 15.34
C PRO A 106 -22.50 -7.15 16.63
N GLY A 107 -22.99 -6.65 17.76
CA GLY A 107 -22.61 -7.15 19.08
C GLY A 107 -21.22 -6.69 19.52
N ASN A 108 -20.67 -5.63 18.93
CA ASN A 108 -19.45 -5.03 19.45
C ASN A 108 -19.68 -4.52 20.88
N THR A 109 -18.85 -4.97 21.82
CA THR A 109 -18.97 -4.65 23.25
C THR A 109 -18.47 -3.26 23.59
N TYR A 110 -17.70 -2.65 22.69
CA TYR A 110 -17.09 -1.34 22.89
C TYR A 110 -18.04 -0.17 22.57
N ASN A 111 -19.19 -0.44 21.92
CA ASN A 111 -20.13 0.56 21.42
C ASN A 111 -19.43 1.64 20.56
N LEU A 112 -18.59 1.19 19.62
CA LEU A 112 -17.82 2.02 18.71
C LEU A 112 -18.21 1.76 17.26
N SER A 113 -17.86 2.69 16.39
CA SER A 113 -18.05 2.61 14.94
C SER A 113 -16.75 2.95 14.20
N GLU A 114 -16.48 2.25 13.10
CA GLU A 114 -15.34 2.51 12.22
C GLU A 114 -15.74 3.45 11.08
N THR A 115 -15.38 4.73 11.18
CA THR A 115 -15.82 5.73 10.21
C THR A 115 -14.95 5.83 8.97
N HIS A 116 -13.81 5.13 8.91
CA HIS A 116 -12.85 5.21 7.81
C HIS A 116 -12.25 3.83 7.46
N GLY A 117 -13.10 2.80 7.40
CA GLY A 117 -12.69 1.41 7.09
C GLY A 117 -11.99 1.24 5.73
N GLU A 118 -12.36 1.99 4.70
CA GLU A 118 -11.64 1.96 3.41
C GLU A 118 -10.23 2.54 3.52
N LEU A 119 -10.03 3.62 4.29
CA LEU A 119 -8.70 4.17 4.56
C LEU A 119 -7.84 3.16 5.35
N GLN A 120 -8.44 2.48 6.33
CA GLN A 120 -7.76 1.42 7.09
C GLN A 120 -7.29 0.29 6.16
N ALA A 121 -8.14 -0.14 5.23
CA ALA A 121 -7.81 -1.16 4.24
C ALA A 121 -6.73 -0.69 3.26
N ALA A 122 -6.82 0.54 2.75
CA ALA A 122 -5.84 1.12 1.86
C ALA A 122 -4.46 1.20 2.53
N VAL A 123 -4.39 1.73 3.76
CA VAL A 123 -3.14 1.81 4.52
C VAL A 123 -2.57 0.43 4.82
N ALA A 124 -3.40 -0.52 5.25
CA ALA A 124 -2.93 -1.89 5.50
C ALA A 124 -2.32 -2.51 4.23
N THR A 125 -2.96 -2.30 3.08
CA THR A 125 -2.46 -2.80 1.78
C THR A 125 -1.13 -2.15 1.39
N LEU A 126 -1.05 -0.83 1.54
CA LEU A 126 0.14 -0.04 1.20
C LEU A 126 1.29 -0.23 2.19
N SER A 127 1.06 -0.90 3.33
CA SER A 127 2.08 -1.11 4.37
C SER A 127 3.07 -2.22 4.07
N THR A 128 2.86 -3.02 3.01
CA THR A 128 3.59 -4.27 2.69
C THR A 128 3.58 -5.35 3.77
N GLY A 129 3.02 -5.09 4.96
CA GLY A 129 2.73 -6.08 5.97
C GLY A 129 1.37 -6.76 5.77
N PRO A 130 0.92 -7.54 6.77
CA PRO A 130 -0.36 -8.21 6.72
C PRO A 130 -1.55 -7.25 6.61
N VAL A 131 -2.59 -7.68 5.90
CA VAL A 131 -3.91 -7.03 5.92
C VAL A 131 -4.82 -7.84 6.84
N GLY A 132 -5.18 -7.27 7.99
CA GLY A 132 -5.97 -7.95 9.02
C GLY A 132 -7.43 -7.46 9.11
N PRO A 133 -8.38 -7.94 8.30
CA PRO A 133 -9.78 -7.67 8.57
C PRO A 133 -10.18 -8.31 9.91
N GLY A 134 -10.67 -7.49 10.84
CA GLY A 134 -11.11 -7.86 12.18
C GLY A 134 -12.62 -7.80 12.35
N ASP A 135 -13.37 -7.74 11.25
CA ASP A 135 -14.83 -7.79 11.22
C ASP A 135 -15.35 -9.09 11.84
N LYS A 136 -16.58 -9.03 12.36
CA LYS A 136 -17.31 -10.23 12.75
C LYS A 136 -17.51 -11.12 11.51
N ILE A 137 -17.43 -12.43 11.70
CA ILE A 137 -17.71 -13.43 10.66
C ILE A 137 -19.05 -13.09 9.98
N ASN A 138 -19.07 -13.11 8.65
CA ASN A 138 -20.19 -12.73 7.77
C ASN A 138 -20.59 -11.24 7.78
N HIS A 139 -19.80 -10.36 8.38
CA HIS A 139 -20.02 -8.90 8.38
C HIS A 139 -18.90 -8.09 7.72
N THR A 140 -17.93 -8.75 7.11
CA THR A 140 -16.91 -8.10 6.26
C THR A 140 -17.57 -7.47 5.03
N LEU A 141 -17.29 -6.19 4.78
CA LEU A 141 -17.61 -5.54 3.51
C LEU A 141 -16.63 -6.01 2.43
N VAL A 142 -17.05 -7.01 1.68
CA VAL A 142 -16.26 -7.63 0.60
C VAL A 142 -15.80 -6.59 -0.43
N SER A 143 -16.62 -5.58 -0.73
CA SER A 143 -16.26 -4.49 -1.66
C SER A 143 -15.09 -3.63 -1.19
N VAL A 144 -14.82 -3.55 0.12
CA VAL A 144 -13.66 -2.86 0.69
C VAL A 144 -12.47 -3.81 0.73
N LEU A 145 -12.66 -5.02 1.26
CA LEU A 145 -11.57 -5.98 1.41
C LEU A 145 -10.98 -6.39 0.05
N MET A 146 -11.82 -6.66 -0.96
CA MET A 146 -11.34 -7.12 -2.27
C MET A 146 -10.58 -6.06 -3.07
N GLN A 147 -10.43 -4.83 -2.56
CA GLN A 147 -9.54 -3.83 -3.15
C GLN A 147 -8.06 -4.11 -2.80
N CYS A 148 -7.78 -4.93 -1.78
CA CYS A 148 -6.41 -5.26 -1.38
C CYS A 148 -5.85 -6.53 -2.00
N CYS A 149 -6.68 -7.42 -2.55
CA CYS A 149 -6.26 -8.77 -2.94
C CYS A 149 -6.94 -9.27 -4.22
N ARG A 150 -6.36 -10.32 -4.82
CA ARG A 150 -6.97 -11.09 -5.91
C ARG A 150 -8.11 -11.97 -5.37
N ALA A 151 -8.88 -12.59 -6.27
CA ALA A 151 -9.96 -13.51 -5.91
C ALA A 151 -9.54 -14.70 -5.01
N ASP A 152 -8.27 -15.11 -5.04
CA ASP A 152 -7.71 -16.18 -4.18
C ASP A 152 -7.16 -15.68 -2.84
N GLY A 153 -7.29 -14.40 -2.53
CA GLY A 153 -6.83 -13.80 -1.28
C GLY A 153 -5.36 -13.40 -1.26
N LYS A 154 -4.60 -13.58 -2.35
CA LYS A 154 -3.24 -13.03 -2.47
C LYS A 154 -3.31 -11.49 -2.45
N ILE A 155 -2.67 -10.89 -1.46
CA ILE A 155 -2.60 -9.43 -1.29
C ILE A 155 -1.76 -8.84 -2.44
N LEU A 156 -2.25 -7.77 -3.04
CA LEU A 156 -1.56 -6.98 -4.05
C LEU A 156 -0.84 -5.83 -3.37
N GLN A 157 0.46 -5.98 -3.17
CA GLN A 157 1.27 -5.03 -2.42
C GLN A 157 2.17 -4.20 -3.34
N PRO A 158 2.56 -2.98 -2.93
CA PRO A 158 3.66 -2.27 -3.56
C PRO A 158 5.01 -2.89 -3.19
N ASP A 159 6.09 -2.46 -3.86
CA ASP A 159 7.44 -2.96 -3.59
C ASP A 159 8.05 -2.39 -2.30
N LYS A 160 7.57 -1.22 -1.90
CA LYS A 160 7.99 -0.48 -0.72
C LYS A 160 6.75 -0.15 0.12
N PRO A 161 6.79 -0.13 1.45
CA PRO A 161 5.67 0.44 2.21
C PRO A 161 5.47 1.92 1.89
N ALA A 162 4.21 2.36 1.89
CA ALA A 162 3.91 3.79 1.86
C ALA A 162 4.45 4.46 3.13
N THR A 163 5.29 5.47 2.91
CA THR A 163 5.95 6.23 3.97
C THR A 163 5.63 7.71 3.87
N ALA A 164 5.65 8.42 4.99
CA ALA A 164 5.53 9.87 4.99
C ALA A 164 6.63 10.51 4.15
N ILE A 165 6.27 11.51 3.34
CA ILE A 165 7.27 12.29 2.59
C ILE A 165 8.08 13.18 3.53
N ASP A 166 9.30 13.52 3.14
CA ASP A 166 10.20 14.38 3.92
C ASP A 166 9.53 15.70 4.29
N LYS A 167 8.75 16.29 3.38
CA LYS A 167 8.01 17.54 3.61
C LYS A 167 6.99 17.44 4.75
N GLN A 168 6.40 16.27 4.98
CA GLN A 168 5.51 16.07 6.13
C GLN A 168 6.30 16.11 7.45
N ILE A 169 7.51 15.55 7.45
CA ILE A 169 8.41 15.58 8.61
C ILE A 169 8.94 17.01 8.83
N TRP A 170 9.24 17.72 7.75
CA TRP A 170 9.66 19.12 7.82
C TRP A 170 8.55 19.98 8.41
N GLU A 171 7.28 19.79 8.00
CA GLU A 171 6.15 20.53 8.59
C GLU A 171 6.04 20.31 10.10
N ALA A 172 6.30 19.09 10.58
CA ALA A 172 6.29 18.80 12.01
C ALA A 172 7.43 19.50 12.78
N ALA A 173 8.56 19.78 12.14
CA ALA A 173 9.69 20.49 12.73
C ALA A 173 9.61 22.02 12.54
N TRP A 174 9.10 22.47 11.40
CA TRP A 174 9.05 23.85 10.94
C TRP A 174 7.72 24.13 10.25
N SER A 175 6.83 24.84 10.95
CA SER A 175 5.50 25.14 10.42
C SER A 175 5.55 25.95 9.12
N GLY A 176 4.74 25.56 8.14
CA GLY A 176 4.68 26.14 6.80
C GLY A 176 5.70 25.58 5.80
N SER A 177 6.45 24.55 6.14
CA SER A 177 7.45 23.93 5.28
C SER A 177 6.95 22.72 4.48
N GLY A 178 5.72 22.26 4.75
CA GLY A 178 5.12 21.12 4.04
C GLY A 178 3.60 20.97 4.21
N PRO A 179 3.06 19.78 3.91
CA PRO A 179 1.63 19.51 4.06
C PRO A 179 1.24 19.37 5.53
N MET A 180 0.16 20.05 5.93
CA MET A 180 -0.54 19.82 7.19
C MET A 180 -1.55 18.69 7.00
N GLY A 181 -1.11 17.44 7.17
CA GLY A 181 -1.92 16.25 6.95
C GLY A 181 -1.05 15.02 6.79
N GLN A 182 -1.60 13.95 6.21
CA GLN A 182 -0.84 12.76 5.84
C GLN A 182 -0.67 12.73 4.32
N VAL A 183 0.57 12.78 3.84
CA VAL A 183 0.93 12.59 2.42
C VAL A 183 2.04 11.56 2.34
N TRP A 184 1.71 10.38 1.85
CA TRP A 184 2.61 9.24 1.81
C TRP A 184 2.82 8.74 0.40
N THR A 185 3.99 8.20 0.12
CA THR A 185 4.33 7.71 -1.21
C THR A 185 4.92 6.32 -1.17
N THR A 186 4.63 5.55 -2.22
CA THR A 186 5.22 4.26 -2.52
C THR A 186 5.26 4.05 -4.03
N TYR A 187 5.76 2.92 -4.49
CA TYR A 187 5.83 2.53 -5.88
C TYR A 187 5.83 1.00 -6.04
N SER A 188 5.58 0.56 -7.26
CA SER A 188 5.84 -0.80 -7.74
C SER A 188 6.66 -0.73 -9.03
N THR A 189 7.61 -1.62 -9.19
CA THR A 189 8.44 -1.76 -10.39
C THR A 189 8.07 -3.07 -11.06
N ILE A 190 7.60 -2.99 -12.30
CA ILE A 190 7.26 -4.13 -13.13
C ILE A 190 8.39 -4.37 -14.13
N GLY A 191 8.74 -5.65 -14.34
CA GLY A 191 9.88 -6.03 -15.16
C GLY A 191 11.19 -5.42 -14.63
N ALA A 192 12.01 -4.89 -15.53
CA ALA A 192 13.33 -4.36 -15.17
C ALA A 192 13.33 -2.88 -14.77
N SER A 193 12.35 -2.09 -15.20
CA SER A 193 12.44 -0.61 -15.08
C SER A 193 11.12 0.14 -14.98
N ASP A 194 9.98 -0.46 -15.32
CA ASP A 194 8.73 0.29 -15.40
C ASP A 194 8.16 0.53 -13.99
N THR A 195 8.33 1.75 -13.49
CA THR A 195 7.97 2.12 -12.12
C THR A 195 6.68 2.94 -12.08
N PHE A 196 5.75 2.51 -11.23
CA PHE A 196 4.43 3.11 -11.02
C PHE A 196 4.33 3.60 -9.58
N GLY A 197 4.22 4.90 -9.38
CA GLY A 197 4.11 5.52 -8.06
C GLY A 197 2.66 5.56 -7.56
N ILE A 198 2.51 5.52 -6.23
CA ILE A 198 1.25 5.69 -5.53
C ILE A 198 1.43 6.80 -4.50
N ILE A 199 0.50 7.75 -4.49
CA ILE A 199 0.46 8.84 -3.51
C ILE A 199 -0.86 8.71 -2.74
N LEU A 200 -0.77 8.54 -1.43
CA LEU A 200 -1.89 8.60 -0.50
C LEU A 200 -1.93 9.98 0.15
N ALA A 201 -3.09 10.63 0.12
CA ALA A 201 -3.33 11.85 0.91
C ALA A 201 -4.58 11.70 1.78
N ALA A 202 -4.45 11.98 3.07
CA ALA A 202 -5.53 11.86 4.03
C ALA A 202 -5.41 12.90 5.16
N ALA A 203 -6.54 13.23 5.77
CA ALA A 203 -6.61 14.21 6.88
C ALA A 203 -5.93 15.56 6.58
N MET A 204 -6.00 16.02 5.32
CA MET A 204 -5.40 17.28 4.87
C MET A 204 -6.10 18.51 5.48
N ARG A 205 -5.31 19.46 5.98
CA ARG A 205 -5.76 20.73 6.60
C ARG A 205 -5.35 21.97 5.83
N ASN A 206 -4.44 21.83 4.88
CA ASN A 206 -4.08 22.86 3.90
C ASN A 206 -4.03 22.25 2.49
N ASN A 207 -4.12 23.12 1.48
CA ASN A 207 -3.80 22.71 0.12
C ASN A 207 -2.27 22.62 -0.02
N TYR A 208 -1.79 21.59 -0.72
CA TYR A 208 -0.38 21.35 -0.93
C TYR A 208 -0.10 21.00 -2.39
N LYS A 209 0.97 21.58 -2.95
CA LYS A 209 1.43 21.25 -4.30
C LYS A 209 2.59 20.28 -4.17
N LEU A 210 2.37 19.03 -4.57
CA LEU A 210 3.38 17.98 -4.52
C LEU A 210 4.06 17.90 -5.89
N THR A 211 5.40 17.99 -5.92
CA THR A 211 6.21 17.68 -7.11
C THR A 211 6.68 16.22 -7.09
N PRO A 212 7.18 15.65 -8.21
CA PRO A 212 7.80 14.33 -8.19
C PRO A 212 8.97 14.19 -7.20
N SER A 213 9.78 15.25 -7.05
CA SER A 213 10.90 15.23 -6.09
C SER A 213 10.39 15.25 -4.64
N ASP A 214 9.38 16.07 -4.32
CA ASP A 214 8.74 16.03 -3.00
C ASP A 214 8.14 14.65 -2.68
N ALA A 215 7.69 13.92 -3.71
CA ALA A 215 7.17 12.57 -3.60
C ALA A 215 8.25 11.49 -3.42
N GLY A 216 9.54 11.85 -3.55
CA GLY A 216 10.65 10.90 -3.51
C GLY A 216 10.76 10.04 -4.78
N PHE A 217 10.25 10.53 -5.91
CA PHE A 217 10.24 9.81 -7.18
C PHE A 217 11.43 10.15 -8.08
N ASP A 218 12.47 10.82 -7.59
CA ASP A 218 13.62 11.28 -8.39
C ASP A 218 14.42 10.16 -9.09
N PHE A 219 14.24 8.90 -8.68
CA PHE A 219 14.90 7.75 -9.29
C PHE A 219 14.17 7.18 -10.53
N PHE A 220 12.98 7.69 -10.86
CA PHE A 220 12.24 7.36 -12.08
C PHE A 220 11.51 8.60 -12.63
N ASP A 221 11.02 8.54 -13.87
CA ASP A 221 10.24 9.65 -14.45
C ASP A 221 8.76 9.27 -14.53
N PRO A 222 7.92 9.73 -13.59
CA PRO A 222 6.52 9.37 -13.59
C PRO A 222 5.74 9.95 -14.76
N LYS A 223 6.19 11.03 -15.43
CA LYS A 223 5.52 11.79 -16.51
C LYS A 223 4.10 12.33 -16.25
N VAL A 224 3.20 11.52 -15.69
CA VAL A 224 1.79 11.81 -15.44
C VAL A 224 1.36 11.36 -14.05
N VAL A 225 0.22 11.88 -13.64
CA VAL A 225 -0.50 11.46 -12.44
C VAL A 225 -1.98 11.30 -12.78
N MET A 226 -2.60 10.30 -12.20
CA MET A 226 -4.01 9.93 -12.38
C MET A 226 -4.68 9.96 -11.01
N THR A 227 -5.69 10.81 -10.86
CA THR A 227 -6.48 10.85 -9.62
C THR A 227 -7.50 9.71 -9.64
N ARG A 228 -7.43 8.82 -8.63
CA ARG A 228 -8.41 7.74 -8.44
C ARG A 228 -9.79 8.34 -8.21
N ASN A 229 -10.79 7.82 -8.90
CA ASN A 229 -12.19 8.16 -8.63
C ASN A 229 -12.76 7.15 -7.63
N ALA A 230 -13.12 7.62 -6.43
CA ALA A 230 -13.69 6.77 -5.38
C ALA A 230 -15.03 6.11 -5.79
N SER A 231 -15.78 6.72 -6.71
CA SER A 231 -17.04 6.17 -7.24
C SER A 231 -16.85 5.25 -8.45
N HIS A 232 -15.63 4.77 -8.70
CA HIS A 232 -15.27 3.94 -9.86
C HIS A 232 -15.52 4.59 -11.24
N GLY A 233 -15.61 5.92 -11.30
CA GLY A 233 -15.60 6.67 -12.54
C GLY A 233 -14.23 6.67 -13.22
N ALA A 234 -14.15 7.23 -14.43
CA ALA A 234 -12.87 7.40 -15.12
C ALA A 234 -11.89 8.23 -14.26
N PRO A 235 -10.61 7.83 -14.15
CA PRO A 235 -9.60 8.62 -13.48
C PRO A 235 -9.30 9.90 -14.28
N VAL A 236 -8.81 10.92 -13.57
CA VAL A 236 -8.42 12.19 -14.21
C VAL A 236 -6.93 12.17 -14.48
N LEU A 237 -6.53 12.16 -15.75
CA LEU A 237 -5.13 12.22 -16.19
C LEU A 237 -4.62 13.66 -16.16
N SER A 238 -3.41 13.87 -15.64
CA SER A 238 -2.73 15.16 -15.64
C SER A 238 -1.23 14.97 -15.82
N ALA A 239 -0.55 15.96 -16.41
CA ALA A 239 0.91 15.98 -16.42
C ALA A 239 1.44 16.06 -14.98
N PHE A 240 2.58 15.40 -14.72
CA PHE A 240 3.21 15.42 -13.40
C PHE A 240 4.70 15.68 -13.52
N SER A 241 5.09 16.90 -13.16
CA SER A 241 6.48 17.38 -13.22
C SER A 241 6.68 18.53 -12.22
N SER A 242 7.90 19.03 -12.06
CA SER A 242 8.14 20.22 -11.25
C SER A 242 7.39 21.46 -11.77
N ALA A 243 7.15 21.54 -13.08
CA ALA A 243 6.36 22.61 -13.71
C ALA A 243 4.84 22.36 -13.61
N SER A 244 4.42 21.14 -13.32
CA SER A 244 3.02 20.73 -13.20
C SER A 244 2.85 19.83 -11.97
N PRO A 245 2.95 20.39 -10.75
CA PRO A 245 2.75 19.63 -9.52
C PRO A 245 1.29 19.20 -9.37
N VAL A 246 1.06 18.08 -8.69
CA VAL A 246 -0.29 17.66 -8.33
C VAL A 246 -0.80 18.49 -7.16
N SER A 247 -2.04 18.97 -7.27
CA SER A 247 -2.70 19.72 -6.19
C SER A 247 -3.42 18.76 -5.26
N ILE A 248 -2.92 18.61 -4.04
CA ILE A 248 -3.58 17.89 -2.96
C ILE A 248 -4.40 18.91 -2.16
N SER A 249 -5.70 18.69 -2.08
CA SER A 249 -6.62 19.63 -1.42
C SER A 249 -7.03 19.17 -0.03
N THR A 250 -7.66 20.07 0.72
CA THR A 250 -8.31 19.75 2.01
C THR A 250 -9.50 18.81 1.91
N GLN A 251 -9.95 18.46 0.69
CA GLN A 251 -10.99 17.46 0.49
C GLN A 251 -10.49 16.04 0.72
N CYS A 252 -9.17 15.82 0.69
CA CYS A 252 -8.53 14.56 1.05
C CYS A 252 -8.60 14.34 2.57
N GLY A 253 -9.81 14.01 3.04
CA GLY A 253 -10.15 13.78 4.44
C GLY A 253 -9.84 12.36 4.91
N ARG A 254 -10.41 11.96 6.06
CA ARG A 254 -10.29 10.58 6.58
C ARG A 254 -11.30 9.63 5.92
N GLN A 255 -12.54 10.09 5.74
CA GLN A 255 -13.62 9.33 5.10
C GLN A 255 -13.52 9.36 3.57
N HIS A 256 -12.94 10.44 3.03
CA HIS A 256 -12.75 10.66 1.60
C HIS A 256 -11.27 10.94 1.34
N PHE A 257 -10.42 9.96 1.64
CA PHE A 257 -9.00 10.06 1.35
C PHE A 257 -8.78 10.04 -0.18
N CYS A 258 -7.64 10.56 -0.61
CA CYS A 258 -7.26 10.62 -2.01
C CYS A 258 -6.15 9.60 -2.30
N LEU A 259 -6.29 8.91 -3.44
CA LEU A 259 -5.22 8.13 -4.04
C LEU A 259 -4.90 8.71 -5.42
N TYR A 260 -3.61 8.82 -5.70
CA TYR A 260 -3.11 9.20 -7.01
C TYR A 260 -2.11 8.14 -7.48
N TYR A 261 -2.16 7.83 -8.77
CA TYR A 261 -1.30 6.85 -9.40
C TYR A 261 -0.44 7.52 -10.47
N THR A 262 0.84 7.21 -10.53
CA THR A 262 1.73 7.73 -11.57
C THR A 262 2.12 6.61 -12.53
N SER A 263 2.45 6.99 -13.76
CA SER A 263 2.69 6.02 -14.83
C SER A 263 3.51 6.64 -15.95
N PRO A 264 4.57 5.98 -16.44
CA PRO A 264 5.31 6.48 -17.58
C PRO A 264 4.40 6.62 -18.82
N ARG A 265 4.88 7.40 -19.80
CA ARG A 265 4.24 7.50 -21.12
C ARG A 265 4.91 6.53 -22.08
N TYR A 266 4.12 5.63 -22.65
CA TYR A 266 4.57 4.71 -23.69
C TYR A 266 4.22 5.28 -25.06
N SER A 267 5.16 5.21 -26.01
CA SER A 267 4.92 5.62 -27.40
C SER A 267 4.84 4.39 -28.31
N LEU A 268 3.70 4.22 -28.99
CA LEU A 268 3.49 3.15 -29.96
C LEU A 268 3.51 3.75 -31.37
N GLY A 269 4.34 3.19 -32.26
CA GLY A 269 4.46 3.64 -33.65
C GLY A 269 4.77 5.14 -33.82
N GLY A 270 5.32 5.79 -32.80
CA GLY A 270 5.73 7.21 -32.80
C GLY A 270 4.60 8.25 -32.78
N SER A 271 3.33 7.83 -32.79
CA SER A 271 2.17 8.76 -32.87
C SER A 271 1.07 8.46 -31.85
N VAL A 272 1.09 7.27 -31.26
CA VAL A 272 0.15 6.89 -30.21
C VAL A 272 0.86 6.99 -28.87
N GLU A 273 0.20 7.62 -27.92
CA GLU A 273 0.60 7.63 -26.52
C GLU A 273 -0.33 6.73 -25.71
N VAL A 274 0.27 5.86 -24.90
CA VAL A 274 -0.44 5.02 -23.94
C VAL A 274 0.06 5.31 -22.53
N VAL A 275 -0.87 5.46 -21.59
CA VAL A 275 -0.60 5.57 -20.15
C VAL A 275 -1.37 4.47 -19.45
N ILE A 276 -0.68 3.62 -18.70
CA ILE A 276 -1.31 2.51 -17.98
C ILE A 276 -1.84 3.03 -16.63
N TYR A 277 -3.13 2.82 -16.34
CA TYR A 277 -3.70 3.10 -15.02
C TYR A 277 -3.57 1.88 -14.10
N GLY A 278 -3.82 0.68 -14.64
CA GLY A 278 -3.66 -0.60 -13.97
C GLY A 278 -5.00 -1.29 -13.64
N GLU A 279 -4.97 -2.24 -12.72
CA GLU A 279 -6.14 -3.03 -12.34
C GLU A 279 -7.22 -2.17 -11.66
N GLU A 280 -8.43 -2.20 -12.20
CA GLU A 280 -9.56 -1.41 -11.72
C GLU A 280 -9.98 -1.83 -10.31
N GLY A 281 -10.25 -0.85 -9.46
CA GLY A 281 -10.80 -1.08 -8.12
C GLY A 281 -9.79 -1.59 -7.09
N LYS A 282 -8.51 -1.77 -7.43
CA LYS A 282 -7.47 -2.12 -6.47
C LYS A 282 -6.79 -0.89 -5.86
N PHE A 283 -6.31 -1.01 -4.63
CA PHE A 283 -5.48 0.04 -4.01
C PHE A 283 -4.11 0.13 -4.66
N VAL A 284 -3.55 -1.01 -5.09
CA VAL A 284 -2.27 -1.14 -5.79
C VAL A 284 -2.54 -1.69 -7.19
N PRO A 285 -2.86 -0.83 -8.17
CA PRO A 285 -3.33 -1.26 -9.49
C PRO A 285 -2.23 -1.89 -10.35
N MET A 286 -0.95 -1.62 -10.04
CA MET A 286 0.22 -2.16 -10.74
C MET A 286 1.13 -2.93 -9.76
N SER A 287 0.59 -3.92 -9.06
CA SER A 287 1.37 -4.80 -8.16
C SER A 287 2.10 -5.90 -8.95
N ARG A 288 3.32 -6.25 -8.53
CA ARG A 288 4.08 -7.39 -9.10
C ARG A 288 3.43 -8.76 -8.86
N ASP A 289 2.53 -8.86 -7.89
CA ASP A 289 1.75 -10.08 -7.62
C ASP A 289 0.56 -10.25 -8.59
N ARG A 290 0.33 -9.25 -9.46
CA ARG A 290 -0.66 -9.27 -10.55
C ARG A 290 0.00 -9.12 -11.92
N VAL A 291 0.84 -8.10 -12.10
CA VAL A 291 1.45 -7.75 -13.38
C VAL A 291 2.90 -8.24 -13.35
N LEU A 292 3.19 -9.28 -14.12
CA LEU A 292 4.51 -9.90 -14.17
C LEU A 292 5.45 -9.16 -15.12
N ASP A 293 4.92 -8.66 -16.23
CA ASP A 293 5.72 -8.04 -17.29
C ASP A 293 4.88 -7.10 -18.16
N ILE A 294 5.57 -6.18 -18.86
CA ILE A 294 4.98 -5.20 -19.77
C ILE A 294 5.73 -5.28 -21.11
N ASN A 295 5.03 -5.75 -22.14
CA ASN A 295 5.58 -5.86 -23.48
C ASN A 295 5.03 -4.74 -24.36
N VAL A 296 5.91 -3.81 -24.75
CA VAL A 296 5.56 -2.69 -25.63
C VAL A 296 5.77 -3.13 -27.09
N LEU A 297 4.67 -3.26 -27.84
CA LEU A 297 4.68 -3.64 -29.25
C LEU A 297 4.47 -2.40 -30.14
N SER A 298 4.51 -2.58 -31.46
CA SER A 298 4.33 -1.46 -32.40
C SER A 298 2.93 -0.84 -32.38
N ASP A 299 1.92 -1.64 -32.04
CA ASP A 299 0.49 -1.28 -32.14
C ASP A 299 -0.29 -1.52 -30.84
N SER A 300 0.35 -2.02 -29.79
CA SER A 300 -0.30 -2.41 -28.55
C SER A 300 0.71 -2.51 -27.39
N ILE A 301 0.18 -2.56 -26.16
CA ILE A 301 0.94 -2.96 -24.98
C ILE A 301 0.31 -4.24 -24.44
N GLU A 302 1.11 -5.23 -24.14
CA GLU A 302 0.67 -6.49 -23.53
C GLU A 302 1.13 -6.56 -22.08
N LEU A 303 0.18 -6.65 -21.15
CA LEU A 303 0.45 -6.91 -19.75
C LEU A 303 0.37 -8.41 -19.50
N VAL A 304 1.45 -9.00 -19.02
CA VAL A 304 1.47 -10.41 -18.59
C VAL A 304 0.93 -10.47 -17.17
N LEU A 305 -0.17 -11.16 -16.97
CA LEU A 305 -0.91 -11.18 -15.71
C LEU A 305 -0.85 -12.54 -15.03
N GLU A 306 -0.88 -12.52 -13.70
CA GLU A 306 -1.08 -13.68 -12.82
C GLU A 306 -2.34 -13.49 -11.98
N GLY A 307 -3.08 -14.58 -11.70
CA GLY A 307 -4.27 -14.51 -10.86
C GLY A 307 -4.90 -15.85 -10.55
N ALA A 308 -6.08 -15.78 -9.92
CA ALA A 308 -6.86 -16.97 -9.64
C ALA A 308 -7.52 -17.49 -10.94
N VAL A 309 -7.52 -18.80 -11.15
CA VAL A 309 -8.15 -19.40 -12.34
C VAL A 309 -9.62 -18.98 -12.46
N GLY A 310 -9.99 -18.45 -13.64
CA GLY A 310 -11.35 -17.98 -13.92
C GLY A 310 -11.68 -16.59 -13.36
N GLU A 311 -10.74 -15.93 -12.69
CA GLU A 311 -10.89 -14.55 -12.23
C GLU A 311 -11.07 -13.60 -13.42
N VAL A 312 -12.09 -12.74 -13.36
CA VAL A 312 -12.30 -11.66 -14.33
C VAL A 312 -11.59 -10.42 -13.83
N VAL A 313 -10.67 -9.89 -14.63
CA VAL A 313 -9.85 -8.73 -14.29
C VAL A 313 -10.06 -7.64 -15.34
N THR A 314 -10.19 -6.41 -14.87
CA THR A 314 -10.34 -5.24 -15.75
C THR A 314 -9.14 -4.31 -15.55
N PHE A 315 -8.48 -3.94 -16.63
CA PHE A 315 -7.38 -2.98 -16.61
C PHE A 315 -7.78 -1.68 -17.31
N GLY A 316 -7.56 -0.55 -16.64
CA GLY A 316 -7.72 0.79 -17.19
C GLY A 316 -6.43 1.30 -17.82
N TYR A 317 -6.57 2.10 -18.88
CA TYR A 317 -5.46 2.80 -19.52
C TYR A 317 -5.97 4.00 -20.33
N PHE A 318 -5.08 4.90 -20.69
CA PHE A 318 -5.38 5.99 -21.63
C PHE A 318 -4.75 5.69 -22.98
N TRP A 319 -5.51 5.88 -24.06
CA TRP A 319 -5.04 5.86 -25.44
C TRP A 319 -5.23 7.24 -26.05
N ASN A 320 -4.14 7.98 -26.28
CA ASN A 320 -4.18 9.39 -26.70
C ASN A 320 -5.11 10.25 -25.81
N ASN A 321 -4.97 10.11 -24.48
CA ASN A 321 -5.80 10.76 -23.45
C ASN A 321 -7.28 10.32 -23.38
N VAL A 322 -7.72 9.35 -24.18
CA VAL A 322 -9.04 8.73 -24.04
C VAL A 322 -8.93 7.59 -23.02
N TYR A 323 -9.78 7.59 -21.99
CA TYR A 323 -9.80 6.49 -21.02
C TYR A 323 -10.47 5.26 -21.62
N CYS A 324 -9.80 4.12 -21.53
CA CYS A 324 -10.14 2.86 -22.16
C CYS A 324 -10.01 1.73 -21.13
N LYS A 325 -10.67 0.61 -21.36
CA LYS A 325 -10.54 -0.57 -20.51
C LYS A 325 -10.38 -1.83 -21.34
N VAL A 326 -9.70 -2.81 -20.76
CA VAL A 326 -9.66 -4.17 -21.26
C VAL A 326 -10.10 -5.13 -20.16
N VAL A 327 -10.95 -6.08 -20.52
CA VAL A 327 -11.39 -7.15 -19.62
C VAL A 327 -10.75 -8.44 -20.07
N VAL A 328 -10.19 -9.19 -19.13
CA VAL A 328 -9.52 -10.45 -19.37
C VAL A 328 -9.91 -11.47 -18.31
N VAL A 329 -9.97 -12.74 -18.69
CA VAL A 329 -10.21 -13.84 -17.76
C VAL A 329 -8.89 -14.58 -17.55
N ILE A 330 -8.51 -14.80 -16.30
CA ILE A 330 -7.32 -15.58 -15.96
C ILE A 330 -7.53 -17.04 -16.38
N GLY A 331 -6.60 -17.54 -17.20
CA GLY A 331 -6.67 -18.88 -17.77
C GLY A 331 -6.41 -20.01 -16.76
N PRO A 332 -6.48 -21.27 -17.22
CA PRO A 332 -6.33 -22.45 -16.36
C PRO A 332 -4.95 -22.58 -15.71
N GLU A 333 -3.92 -21.95 -16.28
CA GLU A 333 -2.56 -21.92 -15.72
C GLU A 333 -2.35 -20.76 -14.72
N GLY A 334 -3.41 -20.04 -14.33
CA GLY A 334 -3.31 -18.87 -13.46
C GLY A 334 -2.71 -17.64 -14.15
N LYS A 335 -2.66 -17.63 -15.48
CA LYS A 335 -2.07 -16.54 -16.28
C LYS A 335 -3.03 -16.01 -17.33
N ALA A 336 -2.86 -14.75 -17.72
CA ALA A 336 -3.47 -14.18 -18.91
C ALA A 336 -2.63 -13.05 -19.50
N VAL A 337 -2.99 -12.59 -20.70
CA VAL A 337 -2.39 -11.41 -21.32
C VAL A 337 -3.48 -10.38 -21.57
N ALA A 338 -3.35 -9.20 -20.97
CA ALA A 338 -4.21 -8.06 -21.26
C ALA A 338 -3.57 -7.22 -22.36
N ARG A 339 -4.20 -7.17 -23.53
CA ARG A 339 -3.71 -6.40 -24.67
C ARG A 339 -4.40 -5.03 -24.73
N LEU A 340 -3.64 -3.98 -24.46
CA LEU A 340 -4.08 -2.58 -24.50
C LEU A 340 -4.01 -2.08 -25.95
N THR A 341 -5.17 -1.83 -26.55
CA THR A 341 -5.32 -1.41 -27.96
C THR A 341 -6.27 -0.23 -28.07
N ARG A 342 -6.43 0.34 -29.28
CA ARG A 342 -7.47 1.33 -29.53
C ARG A 342 -8.90 0.78 -29.32
N ASP A 343 -9.11 -0.52 -29.52
CA ASP A 343 -10.45 -1.12 -29.50
C ASP A 343 -11.04 -1.14 -28.08
N GLY A 344 -10.20 -1.20 -27.03
CA GLY A 344 -10.67 -1.09 -25.64
C GLY A 344 -11.22 0.30 -25.28
N CYS A 345 -11.14 1.26 -26.19
CA CYS A 345 -11.76 2.59 -26.06
C CYS A 345 -13.18 2.63 -26.62
N ALA A 346 -13.60 1.61 -27.37
CA ALA A 346 -14.82 1.64 -28.18
C ALA A 346 -16.11 1.26 -27.44
N ALA A 347 -16.07 1.00 -26.13
CA ALA A 347 -17.26 0.56 -25.41
C ALA A 347 -17.18 0.83 -23.92
N HIS A 348 -17.48 2.05 -23.44
CA HIS A 348 -17.93 2.30 -22.06
C HIS A 348 -18.81 3.54 -21.97
#